data_AF-A0A0D2JDE2-F1
#
_entry.id   AF-A0A0D2JDE2-F1
#
_cell.length_a   1.000
_cell.length_b   1.000
_cell.length_c   1.000
_cell.angle_alpha   90.00
_cell.angle_beta   90.00
_cell.angle_gamma   90.00
#
_symmetry.space_group_name_H-M   'P 1'
#
loop_
_entity.id
_entity.type
_entity.pdbx_description
1 polymer ?
#
loop_
_entity_poly.entity_id
_entity_poly.type
_entity_poly.pdbx_seq_one_letter_code
_entity_poly.pdbx_strand_id
1 'polypeptide(L)'
;MTSLKRTFPWLLHLCQLAVAELAAKGPSGPVDIGDLAGRLTSDTLGDMLLGQDFGSMARGAAVDYIALVHAFLAAVQGRINDPLAKWRVGAEARRVAAAYAAWDAAMVGVAREVLKATPPEYTIAGARAVGCHLLRVIDPSSGKPLTLDKLKGELSIFYIAGFETTSHAITWTLGLLAAHPQQQDALAAELARVGLAPSDVHPEPRPFEWGDLSRLPLLNATIKESLRLFPPVSAAVVAGPNVCRLTCHQSYLLP
;
A
#
# COMPACT_ATOMS: atom_id res chain seq x y z
N MET A 1 -3.05 -13.96 -12.22
CA MET A 1 -3.38 -12.63 -12.79
C MET A 1 -4.88 -12.31 -12.80
N THR A 2 -5.79 -13.26 -12.58
CA THR A 2 -7.26 -13.05 -12.52
C THR A 2 -7.75 -12.25 -11.30
N SER A 3 -6.93 -12.12 -10.25
CA SER A 3 -7.28 -11.42 -9.00
C SER A 3 -7.36 -9.90 -9.17
N LEU A 4 -6.28 -9.27 -9.68
CA LEU A 4 -6.19 -7.81 -9.78
C LEU A 4 -7.21 -7.22 -10.77
N LYS A 5 -7.51 -7.93 -11.87
CA LYS A 5 -8.53 -7.50 -12.83
C LYS A 5 -9.93 -7.42 -12.17
N ARG A 6 -10.20 -8.24 -11.15
CA ARG A 6 -11.48 -8.25 -10.43
C ARG A 6 -11.56 -7.16 -9.36
N THR A 7 -10.43 -6.77 -8.77
CA THR A 7 -10.38 -5.66 -7.80
C THR A 7 -10.34 -4.29 -8.48
N PHE A 8 -10.00 -4.23 -9.77
CA PHE A 8 -9.92 -3.00 -10.54
C PHE A 8 -11.14 -2.07 -10.46
N PRO A 9 -12.40 -2.54 -10.61
CA PRO A 9 -13.55 -1.64 -10.50
C PRO A 9 -13.65 -0.96 -9.13
N TRP A 10 -13.28 -1.66 -8.07
CA TRP A 10 -13.25 -1.11 -6.71
C TRP A 10 -12.13 -0.09 -6.53
N LEU A 11 -10.91 -0.41 -7.00
CA LEU A 11 -9.80 0.54 -7.02
C LEU A 11 -10.16 1.82 -7.77
N LEU A 12 -10.78 1.67 -8.94
CA LEU A 12 -11.22 2.78 -9.76
C LEU A 12 -12.25 3.63 -9.02
N HIS A 13 -13.20 3.01 -8.32
CA HIS A 13 -14.17 3.72 -7.48
C HIS A 13 -13.49 4.57 -6.40
N LEU A 14 -12.50 4.02 -5.68
CA LEU A 14 -11.75 4.78 -4.67
C LEU A 14 -10.97 5.95 -5.29
N CYS A 15 -10.34 5.75 -6.44
CA CYS A 15 -9.68 6.82 -7.19
C CYS A 15 -10.67 7.91 -7.63
N GLN A 16 -11.88 7.53 -8.04
CA GLN A 16 -12.92 8.49 -8.42
C GLN A 16 -13.39 9.33 -7.23
N LEU A 17 -13.49 8.75 -6.02
CA LEU A 17 -13.76 9.50 -4.79
C LEU A 17 -12.64 10.52 -4.50
N ALA A 18 -11.37 10.11 -4.66
CA ALA A 18 -10.24 11.02 -4.50
C ALA A 18 -10.28 12.18 -5.50
N VAL A 19 -10.55 11.89 -6.78
CA VAL A 19 -10.69 12.91 -7.82
C VAL A 19 -11.86 13.85 -7.54
N ALA A 20 -13.00 13.34 -7.07
CA ALA A 20 -14.15 14.17 -6.72
C ALA A 20 -13.85 15.11 -5.54
N GLU A 21 -13.13 14.65 -4.52
CA GLU A 21 -12.68 15.49 -3.41
C GLU A 21 -11.73 16.61 -3.89
N LEU A 22 -10.78 16.27 -4.76
CA LEU A 22 -9.87 17.24 -5.38
C LEU A 22 -10.64 18.28 -6.20
N ALA A 23 -11.60 17.84 -7.01
CA ALA A 23 -12.43 18.73 -7.82
C ALA A 23 -13.27 19.70 -6.96
N ALA A 24 -13.80 19.22 -5.82
CA ALA A 24 -14.58 20.03 -4.90
C ALA A 24 -13.77 21.14 -4.21
N LYS A 25 -12.46 20.95 -4.03
CA LYS A 25 -11.56 21.98 -3.47
C LYS A 25 -11.22 23.10 -4.46
N GLY A 26 -11.41 22.86 -5.76
CA GLY A 26 -11.14 23.84 -6.82
C GLY A 26 -9.65 24.04 -7.13
N PRO A 27 -9.31 24.90 -8.11
CA PRO A 27 -7.97 25.02 -8.68
C PRO A 27 -6.94 25.71 -7.77
N SER A 28 -7.37 26.36 -6.69
CA SER A 28 -6.50 27.16 -5.81
C SER A 28 -6.50 26.69 -4.36
N GLY A 29 -7.24 25.62 -4.04
CA GLY A 29 -7.32 25.08 -2.68
C GLY A 29 -6.07 24.27 -2.35
N PRO A 30 -5.43 24.47 -1.18
CA PRO A 30 -4.35 23.59 -0.75
C PRO A 30 -4.91 22.17 -0.51
N VAL A 31 -4.14 21.18 -0.96
CA VAL A 31 -4.46 19.75 -0.79
C VAL A 31 -3.33 19.08 -0.04
N ASP A 32 -3.66 18.40 1.06
CA ASP A 32 -2.74 17.47 1.69
C ASP A 32 -2.76 16.14 0.93
N ILE A 33 -1.79 15.97 0.03
CA ILE A 33 -1.65 14.76 -0.77
C ILE A 33 -1.24 13.56 0.10
N GLY A 34 -0.53 13.79 1.21
CA GLY A 34 -0.15 12.73 2.14
C GLY A 34 -1.36 12.10 2.82
N ASP A 35 -2.27 12.94 3.32
CA ASP A 35 -3.54 12.50 3.89
C ASP A 35 -4.43 11.79 2.84
N LEU A 36 -4.58 12.38 1.65
CA LEU A 36 -5.38 11.78 0.56
C LEU A 36 -4.83 10.41 0.15
N ALA A 37 -3.51 10.31 -0.06
CA ALA A 37 -2.85 9.06 -0.42
C ALA A 37 -2.95 8.02 0.70
N GLY A 38 -2.85 8.46 1.96
CA GLY A 38 -3.07 7.60 3.13
C GLY A 38 -4.48 7.02 3.13
N ARG A 39 -5.52 7.86 3.03
CA ARG A 39 -6.91 7.39 3.02
C ARG A 39 -7.19 6.43 1.85
N LEU A 40 -6.71 6.74 0.65
CA LEU A 40 -6.87 5.92 -0.54
C LEU A 40 -6.24 4.52 -0.38
N THR A 41 -5.01 4.47 0.11
CA THR A 41 -4.26 3.21 0.29
C THR A 41 -4.78 2.38 1.45
N SER A 42 -5.22 3.04 2.53
CA SER A 42 -5.88 2.38 3.67
C SER A 42 -7.15 1.66 3.23
N ASP A 43 -8.06 2.36 2.52
CA ASP A 43 -9.32 1.76 2.06
C ASP A 43 -9.10 0.67 1.00
N THR A 44 -8.08 0.86 0.15
CA THR A 44 -7.66 -0.18 -0.80
C THR A 44 -7.28 -1.48 -0.08
N LEU A 45 -6.48 -1.37 0.98
CA LEU A 45 -6.03 -2.54 1.75
C LEU A 45 -7.08 -3.09 2.69
N GLY A 46 -7.99 -2.24 3.20
CA GLY A 46 -9.15 -2.70 3.96
C GLY A 46 -9.96 -3.71 3.15
N ASP A 47 -10.37 -3.37 1.93
CA ASP A 47 -11.13 -4.29 1.08
C ASP A 47 -10.27 -5.45 0.60
N MET A 48 -9.07 -5.16 0.07
CA MET A 48 -8.23 -6.18 -0.56
C MET A 48 -7.60 -7.16 0.42
N LEU A 49 -7.28 -6.77 1.65
CA LEU A 49 -6.68 -7.68 2.63
C LEU A 49 -7.73 -8.23 3.58
N LEU A 50 -8.69 -7.41 3.98
CA LEU A 50 -9.56 -7.71 5.13
C LEU A 50 -11.02 -7.89 4.73
N GLY A 51 -11.38 -7.59 3.47
CA GLY A 51 -12.75 -7.64 2.98
C GLY A 51 -13.65 -6.61 3.65
N GLN A 52 -13.06 -5.54 4.18
CA GLN A 52 -13.74 -4.49 4.93
C GLN A 52 -13.42 -3.14 4.33
N ASP A 53 -14.44 -2.40 3.91
CA ASP A 53 -14.28 -0.99 3.61
C ASP A 53 -14.14 -0.20 4.93
N PHE A 54 -13.02 0.48 5.10
CA PHE A 54 -12.80 1.37 6.25
C PHE A 54 -13.50 2.72 6.08
N GLY A 55 -13.92 3.08 4.86
CA GLY A 55 -14.68 4.29 4.57
C GLY A 55 -13.93 5.58 4.90
N SER A 56 -12.60 5.59 4.81
CA SER A 56 -11.76 6.77 5.07
C SER A 56 -11.95 7.82 3.97
N MET A 57 -12.03 7.38 2.72
CA MET A 57 -12.24 8.22 1.55
C MET A 57 -13.65 8.80 1.52
N ALA A 58 -14.68 7.98 1.75
CA ALA A 58 -16.07 8.44 1.75
C ALA A 58 -16.37 9.49 2.83
N ARG A 59 -15.66 9.44 3.97
CA ARG A 59 -15.84 10.37 5.08
C ARG A 59 -14.98 11.63 4.99
N GLY A 60 -13.99 11.68 4.10
CA GLY A 60 -13.08 12.83 4.02
C GLY A 60 -12.14 12.98 5.23
N ALA A 61 -11.98 11.94 6.06
CA ALA A 61 -11.24 12.01 7.31
C ALA A 61 -10.50 10.69 7.60
N ALA A 62 -9.26 10.80 8.09
CA ALA A 62 -8.48 9.64 8.48
C ALA A 62 -9.22 8.85 9.59
N VAL A 63 -9.29 7.53 9.40
CA VAL A 63 -9.87 6.60 10.38
C VAL A 63 -8.83 6.30 11.47
N ASP A 64 -9.27 5.88 12.65
CA ASP A 64 -8.41 5.46 13.78
C ASP A 64 -7.26 4.54 13.35
N TYR A 65 -7.42 3.73 12.30
CA TYR A 65 -6.37 2.83 11.78
C TYR A 65 -5.09 3.53 11.31
N ILE A 66 -5.19 4.67 10.61
CA ILE A 66 -4.00 5.40 10.14
C ILE A 66 -3.22 5.95 11.35
N ALA A 67 -3.93 6.53 12.31
CA ALA A 67 -3.35 7.04 13.54
C ALA A 67 -2.74 5.90 14.39
N LEU A 68 -3.41 4.74 14.46
CA LEU A 68 -2.91 3.55 15.14
C LEU A 68 -1.62 3.02 14.50
N VAL A 69 -1.54 2.93 13.17
CA VAL A 69 -0.32 2.52 12.46
C VAL A 69 0.82 3.48 12.74
N HIS A 70 0.60 4.79 12.58
CA HIS A 70 1.67 5.76 12.81
C HIS A 70 2.14 5.75 14.27
N ALA A 71 1.23 5.62 15.25
CA ALA A 71 1.59 5.48 16.66
C ALA A 71 2.40 4.21 16.93
N PHE A 72 2.01 3.09 16.31
CA PHE A 72 2.72 1.82 16.40
C PHE A 72 4.11 1.89 15.77
N LEU A 73 4.24 2.42 14.55
CA LEU A 73 5.51 2.57 13.85
C LEU A 73 6.45 3.54 14.57
N ALA A 74 5.94 4.66 15.11
CA ALA A 74 6.74 5.56 15.93
C ALA A 74 7.28 4.85 17.18
N ALA A 75 6.46 3.99 17.80
CA ALA A 75 6.87 3.19 18.95
C ALA A 75 7.93 2.12 18.57
N VAL A 76 7.81 1.49 17.40
CA VAL A 76 8.80 0.55 16.85
C VAL A 76 10.11 1.27 16.56
N GLN A 77 10.07 2.38 15.82
CA GLN A 77 11.25 3.15 15.43
C GLN A 77 11.99 3.70 16.66
N GLY A 78 11.25 4.16 17.67
CA GLY A 78 11.83 4.59 18.94
C GLY A 78 12.63 3.48 19.63
N ARG A 79 12.17 2.23 19.57
CA ARG A 79 12.92 1.08 20.11
C ARG A 79 14.12 0.67 19.26
N ILE A 80 14.04 0.85 17.94
CA ILE A 80 15.18 0.59 17.03
C ILE A 80 16.30 1.61 17.28
N ASN A 81 15.95 2.88 17.46
CA ASN A 81 16.91 3.97 17.59
C ASN A 81 17.49 4.13 19.01
N ASP A 82 16.80 3.61 20.03
CA ASP A 82 17.25 3.68 21.43
C ASP A 82 17.53 2.27 21.99
N PRO A 83 18.80 1.82 22.04
CA PRO A 83 19.14 0.51 22.59
C PRO A 83 18.83 0.37 24.09
N LEU A 84 18.57 1.48 24.79
CA LEU A 84 18.15 1.52 26.19
C LEU A 84 16.61 1.60 26.35
N ALA A 85 15.84 1.63 25.25
CA ALA A 85 14.38 1.76 25.29
C ALA A 85 13.70 0.70 26.17
N LYS A 86 14.26 -0.52 26.26
CA LYS A 86 13.74 -1.60 27.12
C LYS A 86 13.86 -1.33 28.62
N TRP A 87 14.73 -0.40 29.02
CA TRP A 87 14.96 -0.01 30.40
C TRP A 87 14.25 1.29 30.78
N ARG A 88 13.61 1.97 29.82
CA ARG A 88 12.82 3.17 30.10
C ARG A 88 11.59 2.81 30.92
N VAL A 89 11.32 3.62 31.94
CA VAL A 89 10.12 3.56 32.78
C VAL A 89 9.42 4.91 32.75
N GLY A 90 8.13 4.96 33.10
CA GLY A 90 7.36 6.21 33.18
C GLY A 90 6.37 6.41 32.03
N ALA A 91 6.07 7.67 31.72
CA ALA A 91 5.00 8.04 30.79
C ALA A 91 5.29 7.57 29.35
N GLU A 92 6.54 7.67 28.90
CA GLU A 92 6.92 7.25 27.54
C GLU A 92 6.81 5.73 27.36
N ALA A 93 7.28 4.94 28.35
CA ALA A 93 7.12 3.49 28.32
C ALA A 93 5.63 3.07 28.29
N ARG A 94 4.78 3.79 29.04
CA ARG A 94 3.32 3.59 29.02
C ARG A 94 2.71 3.95 27.66
N ARG A 95 3.14 5.05 27.04
CA ARG A 95 2.70 5.48 25.71
C ARG A 95 3.06 4.44 24.64
N VAL A 96 4.31 3.96 24.64
CA VAL A 96 4.78 2.89 23.75
C VAL A 96 3.98 1.60 23.99
N ALA A 97 3.79 1.18 25.23
CA ALA A 97 2.99 -0.01 25.55
C ALA A 97 1.53 0.12 25.07
N ALA A 98 0.92 1.30 25.27
CA ALA A 98 -0.44 1.58 24.81
C ALA A 98 -0.56 1.53 23.28
N ALA A 99 0.43 2.05 22.53
CA ALA A 99 0.44 1.97 21.07
C ALA A 99 0.48 0.51 20.58
N TYR A 100 1.33 -0.34 21.17
CA TYR A 100 1.37 -1.77 20.87
C TYR A 100 0.06 -2.47 21.22
N ALA A 101 -0.51 -2.19 22.40
CA ALA A 101 -1.76 -2.81 22.84
C ALA A 101 -2.96 -2.41 21.96
N ALA A 102 -3.02 -1.14 21.54
CA ALA A 102 -4.08 -0.65 20.67
C ALA A 102 -3.99 -1.27 19.27
N TRP A 103 -2.77 -1.36 18.71
CA TRP A 103 -2.53 -2.05 17.44
C TRP A 103 -2.88 -3.54 17.53
N ASP A 104 -2.44 -4.23 18.59
CA ASP A 104 -2.75 -5.64 18.81
C ASP A 104 -4.25 -5.88 18.91
N ALA A 105 -4.97 -5.06 19.67
CA ALA A 105 -6.42 -5.16 19.82
C ALA A 105 -7.16 -4.95 18.49
N ALA A 106 -6.75 -3.96 17.69
CA ALA A 106 -7.32 -3.72 16.37
C ALA A 106 -7.11 -4.94 15.46
N MET A 107 -5.89 -5.47 15.41
CA MET A 107 -5.55 -6.60 14.56
C MET A 107 -6.17 -7.93 15.04
N VAL A 108 -6.39 -8.10 16.35
CA VAL A 108 -7.21 -9.21 16.88
C VAL A 108 -8.65 -9.10 16.39
N GLY A 109 -9.23 -7.88 16.40
CA GLY A 109 -10.57 -7.63 15.85
C GLY A 109 -10.66 -8.04 14.39
N VAL A 110 -9.73 -7.55 13.58
CA VAL A 110 -9.62 -7.89 12.15
C VAL A 110 -9.46 -9.39 11.93
N ALA A 111 -8.54 -10.05 12.64
CA ALA A 111 -8.31 -11.48 12.49
C ALA A 111 -9.55 -12.33 12.86
N ARG A 112 -10.32 -11.89 13.87
CA ARG A 112 -11.59 -12.54 14.23
C ARG A 112 -12.65 -12.39 13.15
N GLU A 113 -12.74 -11.23 12.50
CA GLU A 113 -13.65 -11.04 11.38
C GLU A 113 -13.25 -11.91 10.17
N VAL A 114 -11.95 -11.99 9.87
CA VAL A 114 -11.44 -12.91 8.83
C VAL A 114 -11.79 -14.36 9.16
N LEU A 115 -11.68 -14.78 10.42
CA LEU A 115 -12.03 -16.15 10.85
C LEU A 115 -13.54 -16.46 10.74
N LYS A 116 -14.42 -15.45 10.79
CA LYS A 116 -15.86 -15.63 10.56
C LYS A 116 -16.18 -15.84 9.07
N ALA A 117 -15.30 -15.38 8.17
CA ALA A 117 -15.51 -15.54 6.75
C ALA A 117 -15.31 -17.00 6.33
N THR A 118 -16.18 -17.50 5.45
CA THR A 118 -16.00 -18.83 4.86
C THR A 118 -14.74 -18.85 4.01
N PRO A 119 -13.82 -19.82 4.19
CA PRO A 119 -12.69 -19.98 3.27
C PRO A 119 -13.24 -20.11 1.85
N PRO A 120 -12.86 -19.24 0.90
CA PRO A 120 -13.46 -19.25 -0.44
C PRO A 120 -13.31 -20.63 -1.06
N GLU A 121 -14.33 -21.20 -1.71
CA GLU A 121 -14.19 -22.44 -2.48
C GLU A 121 -13.13 -22.24 -3.56
N TYR A 122 -12.28 -23.27 -3.76
CA TYR A 122 -11.06 -23.27 -4.57
C TYR A 122 -10.91 -22.10 -5.56
N THR A 123 -10.11 -21.08 -5.20
CA THR A 123 -9.36 -20.16 -6.08
C THR A 123 -9.19 -18.81 -5.37
N ILE A 124 -8.19 -18.07 -5.82
CA ILE A 124 -8.09 -16.61 -5.76
C ILE A 124 -9.33 -15.91 -6.42
N ALA A 125 -10.39 -16.66 -6.75
CA ALA A 125 -11.58 -16.23 -7.45
C ALA A 125 -12.84 -16.17 -6.53
N GLY A 126 -12.74 -16.50 -5.24
CA GLY A 126 -13.87 -16.39 -4.30
C GLY A 126 -13.76 -15.25 -3.29
N ALA A 127 -12.58 -14.98 -2.74
CA ALA A 127 -12.40 -13.93 -1.73
C ALA A 127 -11.90 -12.63 -2.37
N ARG A 128 -12.61 -11.52 -2.13
CA ARG A 128 -12.11 -10.16 -2.37
C ARG A 128 -10.88 -9.85 -1.49
N ALA A 129 -10.76 -10.56 -0.36
CA ALA A 129 -9.74 -10.39 0.65
C ALA A 129 -8.62 -11.45 0.54
N VAL A 130 -7.39 -11.01 0.24
CA VAL A 130 -6.16 -11.80 0.31
C VAL A 130 -5.97 -12.41 1.70
N GLY A 131 -6.44 -11.75 2.76
CA GLY A 131 -6.40 -12.27 4.13
C GLY A 131 -7.17 -13.58 4.31
N CYS A 132 -8.25 -13.82 3.55
CA CYS A 132 -8.97 -15.09 3.60
C CYS A 132 -8.17 -16.26 3.01
N HIS A 133 -7.14 -15.98 2.19
CA HIS A 133 -6.22 -17.03 1.73
C HIS A 133 -5.30 -17.52 2.86
N LEU A 134 -5.03 -16.70 3.87
CA LEU A 134 -4.23 -17.10 5.03
C LEU A 134 -4.93 -18.21 5.86
N LEU A 135 -6.26 -18.29 5.80
CA LEU A 135 -7.02 -19.37 6.44
C LEU A 135 -6.72 -20.76 5.86
N ARG A 136 -6.16 -20.82 4.64
CA ARG A 136 -5.76 -22.07 3.97
C ARG A 136 -4.29 -22.41 4.21
N VAL A 137 -3.50 -21.51 4.77
CA VAL A 137 -2.08 -21.74 5.02
C VAL A 137 -1.94 -22.74 6.16
N ILE A 138 -1.30 -23.86 5.84
CA ILE A 138 -0.87 -24.85 6.82
C ILE A 138 0.58 -24.52 7.18
N ASP A 139 0.84 -24.33 8.47
CA ASP A 139 2.18 -24.12 8.98
C ASP A 139 3.03 -25.38 8.73
N PRO A 140 4.10 -25.31 7.92
CA PRO A 140 4.94 -26.46 7.61
C PRO A 140 5.61 -27.08 8.83
N SER A 141 5.85 -26.29 9.88
CA SER A 141 6.52 -26.75 11.10
C SER A 141 5.60 -27.54 12.03
N SER A 142 4.31 -27.21 12.04
CA SER A 142 3.34 -27.84 12.94
C SER A 142 2.31 -28.71 12.23
N GLY A 143 2.20 -28.64 10.90
CA GLY A 143 1.18 -29.31 10.10
C GLY A 143 -0.25 -28.85 10.41
N LYS A 144 -0.42 -27.68 11.03
CA LYS A 144 -1.71 -27.15 11.49
C LYS A 144 -2.05 -25.83 10.80
N PRO A 145 -3.32 -25.43 10.73
CA PRO A 145 -3.70 -24.08 10.31
C PRO A 145 -3.01 -23.01 11.15
N LEU A 146 -2.86 -21.81 10.60
CA LEU A 146 -2.31 -20.67 11.33
C LEU A 146 -3.10 -20.41 12.62
N THR A 147 -2.37 -20.31 13.74
CA THR A 147 -2.92 -19.81 15.01
C THR A 147 -3.39 -18.35 14.86
N LEU A 148 -4.30 -17.90 15.71
CA LEU A 148 -4.77 -16.52 15.72
C LEU A 148 -3.61 -15.50 15.77
N ASP A 149 -2.59 -15.74 16.58
CA ASP A 149 -1.44 -14.83 16.69
C ASP A 149 -0.62 -14.74 15.40
N LYS A 150 -0.40 -15.87 14.72
CA LYS A 150 0.25 -15.89 13.40
C LYS A 150 -0.59 -15.20 12.35
N LEU A 151 -1.89 -15.50 12.27
CA LEU A 151 -2.81 -14.86 11.33
C LEU A 151 -2.81 -13.33 11.52
N LYS A 152 -2.96 -12.87 12.77
CA LYS A 152 -2.89 -11.46 13.14
C LYS A 152 -1.55 -10.83 12.71
N GLY A 153 -0.44 -11.51 12.96
CA GLY A 153 0.90 -11.06 12.57
C GLY A 153 1.04 -10.86 11.06
N GLU A 154 0.63 -11.85 10.27
CA GLU A 154 0.65 -11.76 8.80
C GLU A 154 -0.23 -10.63 8.28
N LEU A 155 -1.48 -10.52 8.78
CA LEU A 155 -2.39 -9.43 8.40
C LEU A 155 -1.81 -8.05 8.74
N SER A 156 -1.13 -7.94 9.90
CA SER A 156 -0.48 -6.70 10.32
C SER A 156 0.63 -6.30 9.35
N ILE A 157 1.47 -7.26 8.95
CA ILE A 157 2.58 -7.03 8.02
C ILE A 157 2.04 -6.59 6.65
N PHE A 158 1.04 -7.29 6.11
CA PHE A 158 0.47 -6.92 4.82
C PHE A 158 -0.13 -5.51 4.83
N TYR A 159 -0.85 -5.15 5.90
CA TYR A 159 -1.45 -3.83 6.00
C TYR A 159 -0.39 -2.73 6.07
N ILE A 160 0.55 -2.82 7.02
CA ILE A 160 1.61 -1.82 7.21
C ILE A 160 2.47 -1.68 5.95
N ALA A 161 2.94 -2.81 5.41
CA ALA A 161 3.83 -2.81 4.25
C ALA A 161 3.16 -2.24 3.00
N GLY A 162 1.87 -2.50 2.79
CA GLY A 162 1.14 -1.97 1.65
C GLY A 162 0.74 -0.50 1.81
N PHE A 163 0.31 -0.11 3.01
CA PHE A 163 -0.32 1.18 3.28
C PHE A 163 0.70 2.32 3.17
N GLU A 164 1.73 2.27 4.00
CA GLU A 164 2.66 3.39 4.16
C GLU A 164 3.51 3.58 2.90
N THR A 165 3.99 2.47 2.31
CA THR A 165 4.87 2.53 1.14
C THR A 165 4.14 3.03 -0.11
N THR A 166 2.92 2.57 -0.35
CA THR A 166 2.13 2.99 -1.51
C THR A 166 1.65 4.43 -1.34
N SER A 167 1.26 4.82 -0.12
CA SER A 167 0.88 6.20 0.19
C SER A 167 2.05 7.15 -0.12
N HIS A 168 3.24 6.84 0.38
CA HIS A 168 4.45 7.60 0.13
C HIS A 168 4.78 7.71 -1.37
N ALA A 169 4.68 6.60 -2.10
CA ALA A 169 4.90 6.58 -3.55
C ALA A 169 3.94 7.50 -4.31
N ILE A 170 2.66 7.49 -3.95
CA ILE A 170 1.65 8.38 -4.54
C ILE A 170 1.97 9.84 -4.20
N THR A 171 2.27 10.13 -2.93
CA THR A 171 2.58 11.49 -2.46
C THR A 171 3.76 12.10 -3.21
N TRP A 172 4.88 11.39 -3.33
CA TRP A 172 6.03 11.91 -4.06
C TRP A 172 5.82 11.98 -5.55
N THR A 173 5.09 11.03 -6.14
CA THR A 173 4.81 11.06 -7.57
C THR A 173 3.99 12.31 -7.93
N LEU A 174 2.92 12.59 -7.16
CA LEU A 174 2.10 13.78 -7.37
C LEU A 174 2.85 15.08 -7.02
N GLY A 175 3.64 15.08 -5.95
CA GLY A 175 4.49 16.21 -5.58
C GLY A 175 5.53 16.56 -6.64
N LEU A 176 6.17 15.55 -7.24
CA LEU A 176 7.10 15.74 -8.35
C LEU A 176 6.41 16.25 -9.60
N LEU A 177 5.22 15.75 -9.92
CA LEU A 177 4.46 16.25 -11.06
C LEU A 177 4.06 17.72 -10.89
N ALA A 178 3.61 18.10 -9.70
CA ALA A 178 3.30 19.50 -9.38
C ALA A 178 4.52 20.43 -9.51
N ALA A 179 5.72 19.92 -9.22
CA ALA A 179 6.98 20.66 -9.37
C ALA A 179 7.53 20.69 -10.81
N HIS A 180 7.02 19.84 -11.72
CA HIS A 180 7.51 19.72 -13.10
C HIS A 180 6.36 19.80 -14.12
N PRO A 181 5.81 21.00 -14.39
CA PRO A 181 4.66 21.17 -15.28
C PRO A 181 4.84 20.55 -16.66
N GLN A 182 6.05 20.61 -17.23
CA GLN A 182 6.37 20.01 -18.53
C GLN A 182 6.12 18.49 -18.55
N GLN A 183 6.38 17.79 -17.45
CA GLN A 183 6.12 16.35 -17.33
C GLN A 183 4.63 16.08 -17.10
N GLN A 184 3.95 16.95 -16.35
CA GLN A 184 2.50 16.89 -16.17
C GLN A 184 1.77 17.05 -17.51
N ASP A 185 2.18 18.00 -18.34
CA ASP A 185 1.63 18.23 -19.69
C ASP A 185 1.90 17.03 -20.61
N ALA A 186 3.10 16.46 -20.55
CA ALA A 186 3.44 15.26 -21.31
C ALA A 186 2.57 14.05 -20.92
N LEU A 187 2.28 13.87 -19.63
CA LEU A 187 1.36 12.84 -19.15
C LEU A 187 -0.09 13.11 -19.58
N ALA A 188 -0.56 14.36 -19.51
CA ALA A 188 -1.87 14.72 -20.00
C ALA A 188 -2.02 14.39 -21.50
N ALA A 189 -0.97 14.63 -22.30
CA ALA A 189 -0.93 14.25 -23.71
C ALA A 189 -0.90 12.73 -23.94
N GLU A 190 -0.21 11.94 -23.09
CA GLU A 190 -0.29 10.48 -23.11
C GLU A 190 -1.73 9.99 -22.83
N LEU A 191 -2.36 10.52 -21.79
CA LEU A 191 -3.74 10.18 -21.42
C LEU A 191 -4.73 10.56 -22.53
N ALA A 192 -4.57 11.75 -23.13
CA ALA A 192 -5.39 12.21 -24.25
C ALA A 192 -5.31 11.27 -25.46
N ARG A 193 -4.10 10.79 -25.80
CA ARG A 193 -3.88 9.86 -26.93
C ARG A 193 -4.60 8.53 -26.77
N VAL A 194 -4.82 8.09 -25.53
CA VAL A 194 -5.58 6.86 -25.24
C VAL A 194 -7.06 7.13 -24.94
N GLY A 195 -7.52 8.39 -25.04
CA GLY A 195 -8.89 8.82 -24.80
C GLY A 195 -9.26 8.99 -23.32
N LEU A 196 -8.27 9.03 -22.42
CA LEU A 196 -8.47 9.17 -20.98
C LEU A 196 -8.39 10.62 -20.47
N ALA A 197 -8.04 11.56 -21.36
CA ALA A 197 -8.12 12.99 -21.11
C ALA A 197 -8.75 13.70 -22.33
N PRO A 198 -9.32 14.91 -22.15
CA PRO A 198 -9.89 15.67 -23.26
C PRO A 198 -8.86 15.96 -24.34
N SER A 199 -9.28 15.89 -25.60
CA SER A 199 -8.48 16.23 -26.78
C SER A 199 -9.38 16.66 -27.94
N ASP A 200 -8.79 17.21 -29.00
CA ASP A 200 -9.53 17.59 -30.21
C ASP A 200 -10.30 16.40 -30.84
N VAL A 201 -9.79 15.17 -30.66
CA VAL A 201 -10.39 13.93 -31.17
C VAL A 201 -11.42 13.35 -30.18
N HIS A 202 -11.19 13.53 -28.89
CA HIS A 202 -12.05 13.05 -27.81
C HIS A 202 -12.37 14.20 -26.86
N PRO A 203 -13.42 15.00 -27.13
CA PRO A 203 -13.79 16.14 -26.29
C PRO A 203 -14.10 15.71 -24.85
N GLU A 204 -14.69 14.53 -24.70
CA GLU A 204 -14.99 13.91 -23.41
C GLU A 204 -14.11 12.67 -23.20
N PRO A 205 -13.49 12.49 -22.01
CA PRO A 205 -12.77 11.28 -21.67
C PRO A 205 -13.70 10.07 -21.66
N ARG A 206 -13.26 8.96 -22.27
CA ARG A 206 -13.96 7.69 -22.12
C ARG A 206 -13.67 7.05 -20.75
N PRO A 207 -14.50 6.11 -20.28
CA PRO A 207 -14.23 5.35 -19.05
C PRO A 207 -12.85 4.68 -19.07
N PHE A 208 -12.17 4.68 -17.91
CA PHE A 208 -10.90 3.99 -17.72
C PHE A 208 -11.12 2.48 -17.55
N GLU A 209 -10.43 1.69 -18.35
CA GLU A 209 -10.60 0.24 -18.39
C GLU A 209 -9.30 -0.49 -18.01
N TRP A 210 -9.43 -1.75 -17.57
CA TRP A 210 -8.27 -2.57 -17.18
C TRP A 210 -7.19 -2.67 -18.26
N GLY A 211 -7.59 -2.71 -19.54
CA GLY A 211 -6.66 -2.82 -20.67
C GLY A 211 -5.80 -1.56 -20.89
N ASP A 212 -6.17 -0.43 -20.30
CA ASP A 212 -5.45 0.83 -20.47
C ASP A 212 -4.16 0.90 -19.67
N LEU A 213 -4.07 0.16 -18.56
CA LEU A 213 -2.86 0.12 -17.73
C LEU A 213 -1.61 -0.27 -18.52
N SER A 214 -1.75 -1.13 -19.54
CA SER A 214 -0.65 -1.51 -20.43
C SER A 214 -0.31 -0.47 -21.51
N ARG A 215 -1.13 0.58 -21.67
CA ARG A 215 -1.00 1.60 -22.72
C ARG A 215 -0.40 2.92 -22.21
N LEU A 216 0.09 2.96 -20.98
CA LEU A 216 0.58 4.16 -20.30
C LEU A 216 2.08 4.04 -19.93
N PRO A 217 2.99 3.93 -20.91
CA PRO A 217 4.42 3.78 -20.64
C PRO A 217 5.06 4.99 -19.93
N LEU A 218 4.66 6.22 -20.24
CA LEU A 218 5.19 7.43 -19.60
C LEU A 218 4.71 7.54 -18.16
N LEU A 219 3.45 7.22 -17.87
CA LEU A 219 2.96 7.14 -16.49
C LEU A 219 3.75 6.12 -15.68
N ASN A 220 3.97 4.93 -16.24
CA ASN A 220 4.78 3.89 -15.61
C ASN A 220 6.23 4.34 -15.38
N ALA A 221 6.83 5.05 -16.35
CA ALA A 221 8.18 5.61 -16.20
C ALA A 221 8.23 6.68 -15.11
N THR A 222 7.21 7.53 -15.02
CA THR A 222 7.10 8.59 -13.99
C THR A 222 7.03 7.99 -12.59
N ILE A 223 6.18 6.97 -12.38
CA ILE A 223 6.08 6.28 -11.09
C ILE A 223 7.43 5.64 -10.72
N LYS A 224 8.09 4.98 -11.68
CA LYS A 224 9.40 4.35 -11.44
C LYS A 224 10.47 5.38 -11.11
N GLU A 225 10.47 6.53 -11.78
CA GLU A 225 11.43 7.60 -11.54
C GLU A 225 11.21 8.25 -10.16
N SER A 226 9.95 8.45 -9.77
CA SER A 226 9.59 8.87 -8.42
C SER A 226 10.13 7.88 -7.37
N LEU A 227 9.92 6.58 -7.55
CA LEU A 227 10.46 5.53 -6.66
C LEU A 227 12.00 5.45 -6.67
N ARG A 228 12.66 5.82 -7.78
CA ARG A 228 14.12 5.87 -7.86
C ARG A 228 14.68 7.03 -7.03
N LEU A 229 14.00 8.19 -7.06
CA LEU A 229 14.41 9.40 -6.33
C LEU A 229 14.02 9.35 -4.85
N PHE A 230 12.80 8.90 -4.57
CA PHE A 230 12.18 8.86 -3.23
C PHE A 230 11.63 7.45 -2.95
N PRO A 231 12.52 6.45 -2.76
CA PRO A 231 12.08 5.11 -2.39
C PRO A 231 11.47 5.13 -0.97
N PRO A 232 10.25 4.57 -0.76
CA PRO A 232 9.66 4.50 0.57
C PRO A 232 10.52 3.73 1.59
N VAL A 233 11.30 2.76 1.13
CA VAL A 233 12.26 2.01 1.93
C VAL A 233 13.66 2.29 1.39
N SER A 234 14.43 3.12 2.10
CA SER A 234 15.75 3.58 1.67
C SER A 234 16.93 2.74 2.18
N ALA A 235 16.71 1.90 3.19
CA ALA A 235 17.75 1.06 3.77
C ALA A 235 17.19 -0.28 4.29
N ALA A 236 17.98 -1.34 4.18
CA ALA A 236 17.72 -2.64 4.80
C ALA A 236 18.96 -3.06 5.58
N VAL A 237 18.78 -3.50 6.83
CA VAL A 237 19.87 -4.01 7.66
C VAL A 237 20.08 -5.49 7.35
N VAL A 238 21.28 -5.86 6.93
CA VAL A 238 21.66 -7.27 6.73
C VAL A 238 22.62 -7.67 7.83
N ALA A 239 22.19 -8.57 8.71
CA ALA A 239 23.01 -9.12 9.78
C ALA A 239 23.64 -10.46 9.34
N GLY A 240 24.92 -10.44 8.94
CA GLY A 240 25.70 -11.63 8.61
C GLY A 240 26.91 -11.35 7.71
N PRO A 241 27.93 -12.23 7.69
CA PRO A 241 29.02 -12.11 6.73
C PRO A 241 28.48 -12.51 5.36
N ASN A 242 27.96 -11.54 4.60
CA ASN A 242 27.66 -11.73 3.19
C ASN A 242 28.98 -11.92 2.44
N VAL A 243 29.53 -13.13 2.46
CA VAL A 243 30.58 -13.51 1.50
C VAL A 243 29.88 -13.63 0.15
N CYS A 244 29.80 -12.50 -0.56
CA CYS A 244 29.45 -12.49 -1.96
C CYS A 244 30.59 -13.19 -2.72
N ARG A 245 30.56 -14.53 -2.77
CA ARG A 245 31.46 -15.30 -3.64
C ARG A 245 30.94 -15.17 -5.05
N LEU A 246 31.41 -14.15 -5.76
CA LEU A 246 31.45 -14.18 -7.22
C LEU A 246 32.43 -15.28 -7.62
N THR A 247 31.95 -16.52 -7.77
CA THR A 247 32.70 -17.54 -8.47
C THR A 247 32.68 -17.17 -9.94
N CYS A 248 33.77 -16.54 -10.40
CA CYS A 248 34.07 -16.40 -11.82
C CYS A 248 34.15 -17.82 -12.40
N HIS A 249 33.12 -18.28 -13.11
CA HIS A 249 33.26 -19.44 -13.98
C HIS A 249 34.25 -19.07 -15.10
N GLN A 250 35.52 -19.35 -14.89
CA GLN A 250 36.53 -19.47 -15.94
C GLN A 250 36.09 -20.60 -16.88
N SER A 251 35.38 -20.28 -17.95
CA SER A 251 35.15 -21.18 -19.09
C SER A 251 34.93 -20.39 -20.37
N TYR A 252 35.86 -19.49 -20.69
CA TYR A 252 36.08 -19.01 -22.06
C TYR A 252 37.59 -18.84 -22.27
N LEU A 253 38.29 -19.97 -22.35
CA LEU A 253 39.53 -20.08 -23.09
C LEU A 253 39.21 -20.98 -24.29
N LEU A 254 38.98 -20.35 -25.44
CA LEU A 254 39.04 -21.00 -26.74
C LEU A 254 40.52 -21.31 -27.04
N PRO A 255 40.88 -22.53 -27.47
CA PRO A 255 41.99 -22.72 -28.39
C PRO A 255 41.60 -22.29 -29.81
#